data_AF-A0A7S0GSK7-F1
#
_entry.id   AF-A0A7S0GSK7-F1
#
_cell.length_a   1.000
_cell.length_b   1.000
_cell.length_c   1.000
_cell.angle_alpha   90.00
_cell.angle_beta   90.00
_cell.angle_gamma   90.00
#
_symmetry.space_group_name_H-M   'P 1'
#
loop_
_entity.id
_entity.type
_entity.pdbx_description
1 polymer ?
#
loop_
_entity_poly.entity_id
_entity_poly.type
_entity_poly.pdbx_seq_one_letter_code
_entity_poly.pdbx_strand_id
1 'polypeptide(L)'
;MVFQVGGTKKGGMPVTTEKRPRGKTVTVIGNVKGDKAELIRLLKSSLGCGGHAIGHDRVEIQGDHASAIQDLLLKHGGAGAMKGVAGLKPPREARRTDEAEKAEEEKASRATEKVEAREDALRRRARESRQRSLKEAVLVKPESTRAFHAFCAMMKRWRYWDQDYDRLHEMHHRHVRELDDARGANNARLGEFAGAAILDADDSFLDDNERMQSGARSAALETMRSNLDALNRQITQSRADQGVESWEGAKKSAYESLRALGMIAEPSPFRQTREERLA
;
A
#
# COMPACT_ATOMS: atom_id res chain seq x y z
N MET A 1 18.74 -30.08 56.24
CA MET A 1 18.97 -30.54 54.85
C MET A 1 18.50 -29.42 53.96
N VAL A 2 19.38 -28.93 53.08
CA VAL A 2 19.12 -27.79 52.17
C VAL A 2 17.88 -28.11 51.30
N PHE A 3 16.92 -27.18 51.25
CA PHE A 3 15.74 -27.32 50.39
C PHE A 3 16.13 -27.39 48.90
N GLN A 4 15.31 -28.08 48.11
CA GLN A 4 15.50 -28.25 46.67
C GLN A 4 14.18 -28.04 45.92
N VAL A 5 14.20 -27.16 44.92
CA VAL A 5 13.07 -26.86 44.04
C VAL A 5 13.28 -27.55 42.69
N GLY A 6 12.37 -28.46 42.35
CA GLY A 6 12.41 -29.23 41.11
C GLY A 6 11.76 -28.51 39.94
N GLY A 7 12.42 -28.45 38.79
CA GLY A 7 11.80 -27.93 37.56
C GLY A 7 10.56 -28.72 37.14
N THR A 8 9.71 -28.09 36.33
CA THR A 8 8.56 -28.77 35.71
C THR A 8 9.03 -29.79 34.66
N LYS A 9 8.16 -30.72 34.24
CA LYS A 9 8.48 -31.71 33.20
C LYS A 9 8.94 -31.07 31.86
N LYS A 10 8.54 -29.81 31.61
CA LYS A 10 8.96 -29.01 30.44
C LYS A 10 10.23 -28.17 30.68
N GLY A 11 10.88 -28.32 31.82
CA GLY A 11 12.06 -27.53 32.20
C GLY A 11 11.77 -26.11 32.68
N GLY A 12 10.49 -25.68 32.75
CA GLY A 12 10.13 -24.37 33.29
C GLY A 12 10.18 -24.32 34.82
N MET A 13 10.25 -23.11 35.38
CA MET A 13 10.19 -22.85 36.83
C MET A 13 8.83 -23.24 37.41
N PRO A 14 8.77 -23.94 38.56
CA PRO A 14 7.51 -24.42 39.14
C PRO A 14 6.80 -23.33 39.95
N VAL A 15 6.69 -22.12 39.41
CA VAL A 15 6.03 -20.97 40.07
C VAL A 15 4.80 -20.60 39.27
N THR A 16 3.63 -20.70 39.89
CA THR A 16 2.34 -20.41 39.25
C THR A 16 1.52 -19.46 40.10
N THR A 17 0.90 -18.45 39.49
CA THR A 17 -0.05 -17.56 40.16
C THR A 17 -1.47 -18.10 40.01
N GLU A 18 -2.17 -18.26 41.13
CA GLU A 18 -3.55 -18.72 41.17
C GLU A 18 -4.44 -17.60 41.72
N LYS A 19 -5.57 -17.34 41.05
CA LYS A 19 -6.59 -16.41 41.53
C LYS A 19 -7.62 -17.20 42.35
N ARG A 20 -7.69 -16.95 43.65
CA ARG A 20 -8.68 -17.54 44.56
C ARG A 20 -9.96 -16.70 44.60
N PRO A 21 -11.09 -17.29 45.05
CA PRO A 21 -12.34 -16.56 45.24
C PRO A 21 -12.12 -15.30 46.10
N ARG A 22 -12.88 -14.23 45.79
CA ARG A 22 -12.77 -12.90 46.42
C ARG A 22 -11.52 -12.09 46.01
N GLY A 23 -10.98 -12.34 44.82
CA GLY A 23 -9.91 -11.51 44.23
C GLY A 23 -8.55 -11.67 44.90
N LYS A 24 -8.35 -12.71 45.72
CA LYS A 24 -7.07 -12.98 46.37
C LYS A 24 -6.16 -13.69 45.38
N THR A 25 -5.07 -13.04 45.01
CA THR A 25 -3.99 -13.68 44.23
C THR A 25 -3.03 -14.38 45.19
N VAL A 26 -2.72 -15.63 44.90
CA VAL A 26 -1.72 -16.42 45.63
C VAL A 26 -0.69 -16.96 44.64
N THR A 27 0.58 -16.93 45.03
CA THR A 27 1.66 -17.54 44.26
C THR A 27 1.98 -18.90 44.87
N VAL A 28 1.89 -19.95 44.06
CA VAL A 28 2.17 -21.33 44.45
C VAL A 28 3.50 -21.77 43.87
N ILE A 29 4.41 -22.20 44.73
CA ILE A 29 5.67 -22.85 44.36
C ILE A 29 5.47 -24.35 44.49
N GLY A 30 5.61 -25.07 43.38
CA GLY A 30 5.54 -26.52 43.33
C GLY A 30 6.91 -27.20 43.40
N ASN A 31 6.89 -28.52 43.55
CA ASN A 31 8.07 -29.39 43.49
C ASN A 31 9.18 -29.05 44.51
N VAL A 32 8.79 -28.61 45.72
CA VAL A 32 9.74 -28.32 46.80
C VAL A 32 10.01 -29.59 47.62
N LYS A 33 11.26 -30.06 47.59
CA LYS A 33 11.77 -31.18 48.38
C LYS A 33 12.69 -30.67 49.50
N GLY A 34 12.75 -31.38 50.62
CA GLY A 34 13.60 -30.99 51.76
C GLY A 34 12.92 -30.02 52.74
N ASP A 35 13.70 -29.18 53.41
CA ASP A 35 13.22 -28.32 54.49
C ASP A 35 12.49 -27.06 53.99
N LYS A 36 11.16 -27.11 54.00
CA LYS A 36 10.30 -25.99 53.58
C LYS A 36 10.37 -24.79 54.53
N ALA A 37 10.69 -25.01 55.81
CA ALA A 37 10.75 -23.92 56.78
C ALA A 37 11.94 -23.00 56.48
N GLU A 38 13.06 -23.54 56.00
CA GLU A 38 14.20 -22.75 55.52
C GLU A 38 13.84 -21.93 54.27
N LEU A 39 13.12 -22.52 53.30
CA LEU A 39 12.64 -21.78 52.13
C LEU A 39 11.71 -20.62 52.52
N ILE A 40 10.80 -20.84 53.48
CA ILE A 40 9.90 -19.80 53.98
C ILE A 40 10.68 -18.71 54.74
N ARG A 41 11.71 -19.07 55.52
CA ARG A 41 12.58 -18.09 56.18
C ARG A 41 13.34 -17.24 55.16
N LEU A 42 13.85 -17.85 54.10
CA LEU A 42 14.54 -17.15 53.02
C LEU A 42 13.60 -16.18 52.30
N LEU A 43 12.40 -16.64 51.93
CA LEU A 43 11.37 -15.81 51.30
C LEU A 43 10.94 -14.66 52.21
N LYS A 44 10.82 -14.91 53.52
CA LYS A 44 10.53 -13.86 54.51
C LYS A 44 11.67 -12.85 54.61
N SER A 45 12.93 -13.28 54.58
CA SER A 45 14.08 -12.37 54.63
C SER A 45 14.24 -11.52 53.38
N SER A 46 13.95 -12.07 52.19
CA SER A 46 14.22 -11.39 50.92
C SER A 46 13.01 -10.61 50.38
N LEU A 47 11.80 -11.11 50.58
CA LEU A 47 10.57 -10.52 50.03
C LEU A 47 9.65 -9.92 51.10
N GLY A 48 9.96 -10.12 52.40
CA GLY A 48 9.08 -9.72 53.50
C GLY A 48 7.76 -10.50 53.55
N CYS A 49 7.57 -11.47 52.67
CA CYS A 49 6.32 -12.20 52.50
C CYS A 49 6.38 -13.52 53.26
N GLY A 50 5.42 -13.74 54.16
CA GLY A 50 5.20 -15.04 54.80
C GLY A 50 4.53 -16.01 53.83
N GLY A 51 4.95 -17.27 53.86
CA GLY A 51 4.32 -18.36 53.12
C GLY A 51 3.85 -19.50 54.03
N HIS A 52 2.96 -20.33 53.53
CA HIS A 52 2.49 -21.54 54.19
C HIS A 52 2.79 -22.77 53.34
N ALA A 53 3.34 -23.81 53.94
CA ALA A 53 3.58 -25.08 53.25
C ALA A 53 2.26 -25.86 53.12
N ILE A 54 1.84 -26.13 51.89
CA ILE A 54 0.60 -26.88 51.61
C ILE A 54 0.95 -28.27 51.10
N GLY A 55 0.55 -29.28 51.88
CA GLY A 55 0.81 -30.68 51.56
C GLY A 55 2.29 -31.05 51.51
N HIS A 56 2.64 -32.05 50.70
CA HIS A 56 3.97 -32.66 50.70
C HIS A 56 5.01 -31.92 49.86
N ASP A 57 4.64 -31.21 48.79
CA ASP A 57 5.61 -30.63 47.84
C ASP A 57 5.33 -29.17 47.43
N ARG A 58 4.42 -28.46 48.12
CA ARG A 58 4.00 -27.10 47.72
C ARG A 58 4.17 -26.07 48.84
N VAL A 59 4.47 -24.84 48.44
CA VAL A 59 4.50 -23.66 49.32
C VAL A 59 3.64 -22.58 48.66
N GLU A 60 2.68 -22.06 49.41
CA GLU A 60 1.81 -20.98 48.99
C GLU A 60 2.23 -19.67 49.65
N ILE A 61 2.20 -18.60 48.87
CA ILE A 61 2.54 -17.25 49.31
C ILE A 61 1.39 -16.35 48.90
N GLN A 62 0.95 -15.50 49.82
CA GLN A 62 -0.08 -14.51 49.53
C GLN A 62 0.50 -13.39 48.67
N GLY A 63 -0.19 -13.01 47.60
CA GLY A 63 0.24 -11.96 46.67
C GLY A 63 0.78 -12.48 45.34
N ASP A 64 1.00 -11.56 44.41
CA ASP A 64 1.66 -11.82 43.13
C ASP A 64 3.14 -11.49 43.26
N HIS A 65 3.95 -12.54 43.42
CA HIS A 65 5.40 -12.43 43.58
C HIS A 65 6.15 -13.38 42.63
N ALA A 66 5.52 -13.77 41.52
CA ALA A 66 6.08 -14.81 40.64
C ALA A 66 7.46 -14.44 40.08
N SER A 67 7.64 -13.20 39.60
CA SER A 67 8.92 -12.71 39.08
C SER A 67 9.98 -12.61 40.17
N ALA A 68 9.66 -12.02 41.31
CA ALA A 68 10.59 -11.84 42.42
C ALA A 68 11.06 -13.18 43.02
N ILE A 69 10.18 -14.19 43.08
CA ILE A 69 10.53 -15.54 43.51
C ILE A 69 11.42 -16.23 42.47
N GLN A 70 11.14 -16.07 41.17
CA GLN A 70 12.00 -16.61 40.11
C GLN A 70 13.41 -16.03 40.19
N ASP A 71 13.55 -14.72 40.36
CA ASP A 71 14.84 -14.04 40.50
C ASP A 71 15.61 -14.49 41.75
N LEU A 72 14.90 -14.66 42.86
CA LEU A 72 15.50 -15.15 44.11
C LEU A 72 16.00 -16.58 43.93
N LEU A 73 15.19 -17.46 43.37
CA LEU A 73 15.55 -18.86 43.13
C LEU A 73 16.72 -18.98 42.13
N LEU A 74 16.83 -18.08 41.16
CA LEU A 74 17.98 -18.00 40.26
C LEU A 74 19.24 -17.53 41.00
N LYS A 75 19.16 -16.48 41.82
CA LYS A 75 20.27 -15.97 42.64
C LYS A 75 20.81 -17.01 43.62
N HIS A 76 19.92 -17.82 44.21
CA HIS A 76 20.27 -18.88 45.16
C HIS A 76 20.50 -20.25 44.49
N GLY A 77 20.30 -20.36 43.18
CA GLY A 77 20.40 -21.61 42.40
C GLY A 77 21.79 -22.25 42.35
N GLY A 78 22.84 -21.53 42.77
CA GLY A 78 24.21 -22.05 42.86
C GLY A 78 24.45 -23.11 43.95
N ALA A 79 23.54 -23.26 44.92
CA ALA A 79 23.76 -24.10 46.12
C ALA A 79 23.11 -25.49 46.07
N GLY A 80 22.87 -26.07 44.88
CA GLY A 80 22.17 -27.36 44.75
C GLY A 80 20.66 -27.30 45.02
N ALA A 81 20.15 -26.10 45.26
CA ALA A 81 18.76 -25.80 45.58
C ALA A 81 17.81 -25.94 44.37
N MET A 82 18.30 -26.08 43.14
CA MET A 82 17.45 -26.26 41.95
C MET A 82 17.88 -27.48 41.11
N LYS A 83 16.92 -28.32 40.73
CA LYS A 83 17.17 -29.53 39.91
C LYS A 83 16.15 -29.65 38.78
N GLY A 84 16.61 -29.76 37.54
CA GLY A 84 15.74 -30.02 36.37
C GLY A 84 15.05 -28.80 35.77
N VAL A 85 15.48 -27.57 36.09
CA VAL A 85 15.07 -26.36 35.39
C VAL A 85 15.97 -26.19 34.16
N ALA A 86 15.38 -26.09 32.97
CA ALA A 86 16.07 -25.76 31.74
C ALA A 86 16.53 -24.29 31.83
N GLY A 87 17.83 -24.09 32.07
CA GLY A 87 18.41 -22.74 32.24
C GLY A 87 19.58 -22.67 33.23
N LEU A 88 19.85 -23.72 34.00
CA LEU A 88 21.02 -23.81 34.89
C LEU A 88 22.19 -24.64 34.30
N LYS A 89 22.32 -24.64 32.96
CA LYS A 89 23.66 -24.71 32.38
C LYS A 89 24.17 -23.27 32.35
N PRO A 90 25.41 -22.96 32.79
CA PRO A 90 25.99 -21.67 32.46
C PRO A 90 25.82 -21.45 30.95
N PRO A 91 25.56 -20.21 30.49
CA PRO A 91 25.61 -19.92 29.07
C PRO A 91 26.93 -20.51 28.58
N ARG A 92 26.85 -21.55 27.75
CA ARG A 92 28.04 -22.08 27.10
C ARG A 92 28.51 -20.93 26.23
N GLU A 93 29.51 -20.20 26.71
CA GLU A 93 30.11 -19.10 25.99
C GLU A 93 30.44 -19.60 24.57
N ALA A 94 29.86 -18.88 23.60
CA ALA A 94 30.37 -18.69 22.26
C ALA A 94 30.98 -19.93 21.57
N ARG A 95 30.17 -20.97 21.38
CA ARG A 95 30.22 -21.79 20.15
C ARG A 95 28.80 -22.06 19.66
N ARG A 96 27.97 -21.01 19.58
CA ARG A 96 27.11 -20.90 18.39
C ARG A 96 28.11 -20.63 17.29
N THR A 97 28.34 -21.63 16.46
CA THR A 97 29.16 -21.51 15.26
C THR A 97 28.70 -20.26 14.53
N ASP A 98 29.62 -19.42 14.06
CA ASP A 98 29.28 -18.22 13.28
C ASP A 98 28.33 -18.57 12.12
N GLU A 99 28.33 -19.82 11.67
CA GLU A 99 27.42 -20.42 10.70
C GLU A 99 25.94 -20.46 11.15
N ALA A 100 25.64 -20.63 12.44
CA ALA A 100 24.27 -20.69 12.94
C ALA A 100 23.66 -19.29 13.10
N GLU A 101 24.47 -18.29 13.48
CA GLU A 101 24.07 -16.88 13.52
C GLU A 101 23.94 -16.33 12.10
N LYS A 102 24.89 -16.64 11.20
CA LYS A 102 24.77 -16.31 9.77
C LYS A 102 23.55 -16.97 9.13
N ALA A 103 23.24 -18.22 9.46
CA ALA A 103 22.05 -18.89 8.93
C ALA A 103 20.73 -18.37 9.51
N GLU A 104 20.73 -17.78 10.72
CA GLU A 104 19.55 -17.09 11.27
C GLU A 104 19.39 -15.71 10.65
N GLU A 105 20.50 -14.98 10.46
CA GLU A 105 20.54 -13.67 9.83
C GLU A 105 20.15 -13.74 8.35
N GLU A 106 20.60 -14.76 7.61
CA GLU A 106 20.15 -15.03 6.23
C GLU A 106 18.67 -15.43 6.16
N LYS A 107 18.13 -16.10 7.18
CA LYS A 107 16.70 -16.41 7.24
C LYS A 107 15.88 -15.17 7.58
N ALA A 108 16.40 -14.30 8.45
CA ALA A 108 15.77 -13.04 8.81
C ALA A 108 15.77 -12.08 7.61
N SER A 109 16.89 -11.95 6.89
CA SER A 109 16.99 -11.13 5.68
C SER A 109 16.09 -11.66 4.56
N ARG A 110 16.04 -12.97 4.35
CA ARG A 110 15.13 -13.58 3.38
C ARG A 110 13.66 -13.42 3.78
N ALA A 111 13.35 -13.37 5.07
CA ALA A 111 12.00 -13.10 5.56
C ALA A 111 11.60 -11.64 5.33
N THR A 112 12.50 -10.68 5.56
CA THR A 112 12.26 -9.25 5.30
C THR A 112 12.13 -9.00 3.80
N GLU A 113 13.00 -9.56 2.96
CA GLU A 113 12.91 -9.49 1.50
C GLU A 113 11.58 -10.05 0.97
N LYS A 114 11.08 -11.13 1.57
CA LYS A 114 9.79 -11.73 1.19
C LYS A 114 8.60 -10.85 1.57
N VAL A 115 8.71 -10.11 2.68
CA VAL A 115 7.70 -9.13 3.10
C VAL A 115 7.72 -7.92 2.17
N GLU A 116 8.90 -7.38 1.88
CA GLU A 116 9.07 -6.25 0.95
C GLU A 116 8.59 -6.59 -0.46
N ALA A 117 8.95 -7.77 -0.98
CA ALA A 117 8.48 -8.24 -2.29
C ALA A 117 6.94 -8.39 -2.32
N ARG A 118 6.31 -8.77 -1.21
CA ARG A 118 4.85 -8.85 -1.09
C ARG A 118 4.21 -7.46 -1.07
N GLU A 119 4.80 -6.51 -0.36
CA GLU A 119 4.33 -5.12 -0.34
C GLU A 119 4.47 -4.45 -1.72
N ASP A 120 5.58 -4.67 -2.42
CA ASP A 120 5.78 -4.12 -3.75
C ASP A 120 4.82 -4.72 -4.78
N ALA A 121 4.53 -6.02 -4.67
CA ALA A 121 3.49 -6.65 -5.48
C ALA A 121 2.10 -6.03 -5.25
N LEU A 122 1.76 -5.70 -4.00
CA LEU A 122 0.51 -5.00 -3.65
C LEU A 122 0.49 -3.58 -4.22
N ARG A 123 1.59 -2.83 -4.07
CA ARG A 123 1.73 -1.47 -4.62
C ARG A 123 1.61 -1.47 -6.15
N ARG A 124 2.20 -2.46 -6.83
CA ARG A 124 2.09 -2.62 -8.28
C ARG A 124 0.65 -2.89 -8.70
N ARG A 125 -0.05 -3.82 -8.04
CA ARG A 125 -1.48 -4.08 -8.32
C ARG A 125 -2.35 -2.85 -8.10
N ALA A 126 -2.10 -2.06 -7.06
CA ALA A 126 -2.82 -0.82 -6.82
C ALA A 126 -2.59 0.22 -7.92
N ARG A 127 -1.35 0.36 -8.42
CA ARG A 127 -1.02 1.23 -9.56
C ARG A 127 -1.71 0.77 -10.84
N GLU A 128 -1.65 -0.53 -11.13
CA GLU A 128 -2.32 -1.11 -12.31
C GLU A 128 -3.84 -0.92 -12.23
N SER A 129 -4.45 -1.10 -11.05
CA SER A 129 -5.88 -0.83 -10.84
C SER A 129 -6.23 0.63 -11.09
N ARG A 130 -5.42 1.58 -10.61
CA ARG A 130 -5.62 3.02 -10.86
C ARG A 130 -5.44 3.36 -12.33
N GLN A 131 -4.48 2.75 -13.02
CA GLN A 131 -4.29 2.95 -14.45
C GLN A 131 -5.46 2.38 -15.26
N ARG A 132 -6.02 1.23 -14.84
CA ARG A 132 -7.22 0.67 -15.45
C ARG A 132 -8.43 1.58 -15.25
N SER A 133 -8.68 2.05 -14.03
CA SER A 133 -9.79 2.97 -13.77
C SER A 133 -9.64 4.29 -14.52
N LEU A 134 -8.41 4.81 -14.66
CA LEU A 134 -8.15 6.00 -15.47
C LEU A 134 -8.39 5.74 -16.96
N LYS A 135 -7.95 4.61 -17.50
CA LYS A 135 -8.22 4.23 -18.90
C LYS A 135 -9.72 4.04 -19.15
N GLU A 136 -10.42 3.41 -18.23
CA GLU A 136 -11.87 3.23 -18.29
C GLU A 136 -12.59 4.58 -18.24
N ALA A 137 -12.22 5.47 -17.32
CA ALA A 137 -12.77 6.82 -17.23
C ALA A 137 -12.46 7.68 -18.46
N VAL A 138 -11.31 7.50 -19.10
CA VAL A 138 -10.96 8.17 -20.37
C VAL A 138 -11.73 7.58 -21.56
N LEU A 139 -12.06 6.28 -21.51
CA LEU A 139 -12.86 5.60 -22.53
C LEU A 139 -14.37 5.87 -22.40
N VAL A 140 -14.83 6.39 -21.27
CA VAL A 140 -16.13 7.08 -21.20
C VAL A 140 -15.99 8.37 -22.01
N LYS A 141 -16.06 8.22 -23.33
CA LYS A 141 -16.17 9.34 -24.26
C LYS A 141 -17.35 10.16 -23.75
N PRO A 142 -17.19 11.47 -23.48
CA PRO A 142 -18.35 12.31 -23.25
C PRO A 142 -19.25 12.10 -24.46
N GLU A 143 -20.47 11.58 -24.24
CA GLU A 143 -21.45 11.38 -25.32
C GLU A 143 -21.49 12.69 -26.10
N SER A 144 -20.97 12.67 -27.34
CA SER A 144 -20.72 13.92 -28.01
C SER A 144 -22.08 14.56 -28.26
N THR A 145 -22.29 15.76 -27.71
CA THR A 145 -23.53 16.53 -27.92
C THR A 145 -23.80 16.79 -29.40
N ARG A 146 -22.79 16.59 -30.26
CA ARG A 146 -22.87 16.61 -31.71
C ARG A 146 -23.97 15.68 -32.26
N ALA A 147 -24.11 14.46 -31.72
CA ALA A 147 -25.16 13.53 -32.16
C ALA A 147 -26.56 14.08 -31.86
N PHE A 148 -26.74 14.62 -30.65
CA PHE A 148 -27.98 15.27 -30.25
C PHE A 148 -28.27 16.53 -31.08
N HIS A 149 -27.26 17.35 -31.40
CA HIS A 149 -27.43 18.52 -32.25
C HIS A 149 -27.77 18.16 -33.70
N ALA A 150 -27.19 17.09 -34.24
CA ALA A 150 -27.54 16.57 -35.57
C ALA A 150 -28.99 16.08 -35.60
N PHE A 151 -29.43 15.36 -34.56
CA PHE A 151 -30.81 14.94 -34.40
C PHE A 151 -31.77 16.14 -34.28
N CYS A 152 -31.42 17.14 -33.47
CA CYS A 152 -32.17 18.40 -33.38
C CYS A 152 -32.32 19.08 -34.75
N ALA A 153 -31.24 19.12 -35.56
CA ALA A 153 -31.26 19.72 -36.88
C ALA A 153 -32.14 18.93 -37.88
N MET A 154 -32.13 17.60 -37.77
CA MET A 154 -33.02 16.72 -38.55
C MET A 154 -34.49 16.97 -38.19
N MET A 155 -34.83 16.98 -36.90
CA MET A 155 -36.19 17.20 -36.43
C MET A 155 -36.72 18.57 -36.85
N LYS A 156 -35.89 19.62 -36.81
CA LYS A 156 -36.25 20.97 -37.30
C LYS A 156 -36.61 21.03 -38.79
N ARG A 157 -36.07 20.12 -39.60
CA ARG A 157 -36.40 20.04 -41.03
C ARG A 157 -37.65 19.19 -41.30
N TRP A 158 -38.16 18.48 -40.30
CA TRP A 158 -39.28 17.58 -40.46
C TRP A 158 -40.61 18.33 -40.35
N ARG A 159 -41.35 18.37 -41.47
CA ARG A 159 -42.56 19.18 -41.62
C ARG A 159 -43.73 18.77 -40.70
N TYR A 160 -43.70 17.55 -40.19
CA TYR A 160 -44.75 16.98 -39.33
C TYR A 160 -44.35 16.93 -37.86
N TRP A 161 -43.25 17.59 -37.50
CA TRP A 161 -42.84 17.68 -36.10
C TRP A 161 -43.55 18.85 -35.42
N ASP A 162 -44.24 18.56 -34.33
CA ASP A 162 -45.03 19.51 -33.54
C ASP A 162 -44.17 20.46 -32.68
N GLN A 163 -42.85 20.44 -32.84
CA GLN A 163 -41.88 21.29 -32.10
C GLN A 163 -41.96 21.13 -30.58
N ASP A 164 -42.47 20.00 -30.10
CA ASP A 164 -42.45 19.65 -28.69
C ASP A 164 -41.01 19.29 -28.27
N TYR A 165 -40.32 20.28 -27.68
CA TYR A 165 -38.93 20.15 -27.24
C TYR A 165 -38.79 19.31 -25.96
N ASP A 166 -39.86 19.14 -25.18
CA ASP A 166 -39.83 18.36 -23.94
C ASP A 166 -39.66 16.86 -24.25
N ARG A 167 -40.21 16.41 -25.39
CA ARG A 167 -40.07 15.02 -25.87
C ARG A 167 -38.81 14.77 -26.69
N LEU A 168 -38.07 15.81 -27.07
CA LEU A 168 -36.95 15.71 -28.02
C LEU A 168 -35.81 14.84 -27.48
N HIS A 169 -35.50 14.96 -26.19
CA HIS A 169 -34.50 14.11 -25.53
C HIS A 169 -34.92 12.63 -25.52
N GLU A 170 -36.19 12.36 -25.19
CA GLU A 170 -36.71 10.98 -25.19
C GLU A 170 -36.69 10.38 -26.60
N MET A 171 -37.09 11.15 -27.61
CA MET A 171 -37.04 10.73 -29.01
C MET A 171 -35.61 10.47 -29.49
N HIS A 172 -34.65 11.31 -29.10
CA HIS A 172 -33.23 11.09 -29.39
C HIS A 172 -32.73 9.79 -28.78
N HIS A 173 -33.06 9.50 -27.51
CA HIS A 173 -32.67 8.26 -26.86
C HIS A 173 -33.27 7.02 -27.55
N ARG A 174 -34.54 7.09 -28.00
CA ARG A 174 -35.15 6.01 -28.79
C ARG A 174 -34.45 5.83 -30.13
N HIS A 175 -34.16 6.94 -30.82
CA HIS A 175 -33.46 6.92 -32.12
C HIS A 175 -32.05 6.32 -32.01
N VAL A 176 -31.30 6.66 -30.96
CA VAL A 176 -29.97 6.08 -30.71
C VAL A 176 -30.08 4.57 -30.47
N ARG A 177 -31.05 4.11 -29.69
CA ARG A 177 -31.29 2.67 -29.47
C ARG A 177 -31.65 1.94 -30.77
N GLU A 178 -32.51 2.51 -31.59
CA GLU A 178 -32.87 1.92 -32.89
C GLU A 178 -31.66 1.82 -33.83
N LEU A 179 -30.75 2.81 -33.82
CA LEU A 179 -29.51 2.76 -34.56
C LEU A 179 -28.54 1.70 -34.02
N ASP A 180 -28.43 1.56 -32.70
CA ASP A 180 -27.59 0.54 -32.06
C ASP A 180 -28.12 -0.87 -32.31
N ASP A 181 -29.44 -1.07 -32.24
CA ASP A 181 -30.10 -2.33 -32.56
C ASP A 181 -29.95 -2.68 -34.04
N ALA A 182 -30.07 -1.70 -34.94
CA ALA A 182 -29.83 -1.88 -36.37
C ALA A 182 -28.36 -2.20 -36.68
N ARG A 183 -27.41 -1.54 -35.99
CA ARG A 183 -25.97 -1.82 -36.07
C ARG A 183 -25.66 -3.23 -35.56
N GLY A 184 -26.23 -3.63 -34.43
CA GLY A 184 -26.11 -4.97 -33.87
C GLY A 184 -26.67 -6.05 -34.80
N ALA A 185 -27.84 -5.81 -35.40
CA ALA A 185 -28.47 -6.72 -36.36
C ALA A 185 -27.67 -6.84 -37.68
N ASN A 186 -27.07 -5.76 -38.16
CA ASN A 186 -26.21 -5.78 -39.34
C ASN A 186 -24.86 -6.47 -39.07
N ASN A 187 -24.28 -6.28 -37.88
CA ASN A 187 -23.05 -6.97 -37.47
C ASN A 187 -23.28 -8.49 -37.32
N ALA A 188 -24.44 -8.88 -36.78
CA ALA A 188 -24.85 -10.28 -36.68
C ALA A 188 -25.11 -10.95 -38.04
N ARG A 189 -25.49 -10.18 -39.08
CA ARG A 189 -25.75 -10.69 -40.44
C ARG A 189 -24.52 -10.86 -41.30
N LEU A 190 -23.45 -10.09 -41.08
CA LEU A 190 -22.26 -10.07 -41.94
C LEU A 190 -21.06 -10.89 -41.41
N GLY A 191 -21.19 -11.52 -40.24
CA GLY A 191 -20.11 -12.30 -39.63
C GLY A 191 -18.97 -11.43 -39.12
N GLU A 192 -18.36 -11.83 -38.00
CA GLU A 192 -17.36 -11.08 -37.21
C GLU A 192 -16.09 -10.60 -37.96
N PHE A 193 -15.96 -10.84 -39.26
CA PHE A 193 -14.80 -10.46 -40.07
C PHE A 193 -14.94 -9.13 -40.85
N ALA A 194 -16.12 -8.51 -40.89
CA ALA A 194 -16.30 -7.21 -41.55
C ALA A 194 -16.39 -6.00 -40.58
N GLY A 195 -16.51 -6.25 -39.27
CA GLY A 195 -16.76 -5.20 -38.26
C GLY A 195 -15.52 -4.40 -37.82
N ALA A 196 -14.31 -4.88 -38.10
CA ALA A 196 -13.07 -4.20 -37.73
C ALA A 196 -12.53 -3.24 -38.82
N ALA A 197 -13.09 -3.27 -40.04
CA ALA A 197 -12.69 -2.39 -41.14
C ALA A 197 -13.55 -1.12 -41.27
N ILE A 198 -14.65 -1.01 -40.52
CA ILE A 198 -15.53 0.18 -40.46
C ILE A 198 -15.24 0.97 -39.17
N LEU A 199 -13.98 1.05 -38.76
CA LEU A 199 -13.56 1.99 -37.73
C LEU A 199 -12.98 3.29 -38.30
N ASP A 200 -12.91 3.41 -39.64
CA ASP A 200 -12.44 4.62 -40.35
C ASP A 200 -13.40 5.10 -41.47
N ALA A 201 -14.56 4.48 -41.68
CA ALA A 201 -15.43 4.81 -42.83
C ALA A 201 -16.66 5.68 -42.50
N ASP A 202 -16.96 5.95 -41.24
CA ASP A 202 -18.09 6.83 -40.83
C ASP A 202 -17.68 8.31 -40.69
N ASP A 203 -16.45 8.67 -41.12
CA ASP A 203 -16.07 10.05 -41.43
C ASP A 203 -16.37 10.41 -42.90
N SER A 204 -16.71 9.44 -43.77
CA SER A 204 -16.94 9.70 -45.21
C SER A 204 -18.22 10.48 -45.52
N PHE A 205 -19.23 10.44 -44.65
CA PHE A 205 -20.46 11.24 -44.82
C PHE A 205 -20.30 12.70 -44.33
N LEU A 206 -19.22 12.98 -43.59
CA LEU A 206 -18.82 14.33 -43.18
C LEU A 206 -17.71 14.89 -44.08
N ASP A 207 -16.89 14.03 -44.70
CA ASP A 207 -15.89 14.45 -45.69
C ASP A 207 -16.55 15.04 -46.93
N ASP A 208 -17.73 14.56 -47.38
CA ASP A 208 -18.43 15.20 -48.50
C ASP A 208 -18.94 16.62 -48.18
N ASN A 209 -19.26 16.93 -46.92
CA ASN A 209 -19.69 18.27 -46.52
C ASN A 209 -18.50 19.21 -46.28
N GLU A 210 -17.35 18.69 -45.82
CA GLU A 210 -16.12 19.48 -45.70
C GLU A 210 -15.44 19.70 -47.07
N ARG A 211 -15.52 18.71 -47.96
CA ARG A 211 -15.03 18.74 -49.35
C ARG A 211 -15.87 19.63 -50.26
N MET A 212 -17.16 19.83 -49.96
CA MET A 212 -17.97 20.88 -50.59
C MET A 212 -17.71 22.29 -50.02
N GLN A 213 -17.10 22.42 -48.84
CA GLN A 213 -16.83 23.71 -48.19
C GLN A 213 -15.36 24.15 -48.24
N SER A 214 -14.42 23.25 -48.55
CA SER A 214 -13.02 23.60 -48.81
C SER A 214 -12.80 23.78 -50.32
N GLY A 215 -13.18 24.96 -50.83
CA GLY A 215 -12.48 25.49 -52.01
C GLY A 215 -10.97 25.51 -51.74
N ALA A 216 -10.17 25.33 -52.80
CA ALA A 216 -8.70 25.21 -52.78
C ALA A 216 -8.06 25.89 -51.55
N ARG A 217 -7.70 25.09 -50.54
CA ARG A 217 -6.95 25.57 -49.38
C ARG A 217 -5.70 26.25 -49.95
N SER A 218 -5.54 27.54 -49.64
CA SER A 218 -4.49 28.35 -50.28
C SER A 218 -3.13 27.68 -50.07
N ALA A 219 -2.33 27.57 -51.13
CA ALA A 219 -0.98 26.97 -51.08
C ALA A 219 -0.10 27.58 -49.96
N ALA A 220 -0.42 28.80 -49.53
CA ALA A 220 0.15 29.46 -48.36
C ALA A 220 -0.08 28.71 -47.03
N LEU A 221 -1.26 28.11 -46.81
CA LEU A 221 -1.55 27.38 -45.57
C LEU A 221 -0.90 26.00 -45.55
N GLU A 222 -0.76 25.35 -46.72
CA GLU A 222 -0.03 24.08 -46.83
C GLU A 222 1.48 24.28 -46.66
N THR A 223 2.05 25.34 -47.24
CA THR A 223 3.46 25.70 -47.01
C THR A 223 3.71 26.08 -45.55
N MET A 224 2.81 26.82 -44.90
CA MET A 224 2.92 27.11 -43.47
C MET A 224 2.90 25.83 -42.62
N ARG A 225 2.03 24.86 -42.93
CA ARG A 225 1.97 23.59 -42.21
C ARG A 225 3.23 22.75 -42.40
N SER A 226 3.73 22.66 -43.63
CA SER A 226 5.00 21.98 -43.94
C SER A 226 6.19 22.61 -43.21
N ASN A 227 6.24 23.95 -43.13
CA ASN A 227 7.29 24.65 -42.41
C ASN A 227 7.21 24.42 -40.89
N LEU A 228 6.00 24.32 -40.35
CA LEU A 228 5.77 24.04 -38.93
C LEU A 228 6.19 22.62 -38.57
N ASP A 229 5.90 21.64 -39.43
CA ASP A 229 6.31 20.25 -39.25
C ASP A 229 7.84 20.08 -39.38
N ALA A 230 8.49 20.82 -40.28
CA ALA A 230 9.95 20.85 -40.41
C ALA A 230 10.63 21.42 -39.15
N LEU A 231 10.10 22.53 -38.62
CA LEU A 231 10.56 23.12 -37.35
C LEU A 231 10.42 22.15 -36.19
N ASN A 232 9.29 21.43 -36.11
CA ASN A 232 9.03 20.51 -35.01
C ASN A 232 9.99 19.30 -35.03
N ARG A 233 10.34 18.79 -36.22
CA ARG A 233 11.37 17.75 -36.40
C ARG A 233 12.75 18.24 -36.01
N GLN A 234 13.10 19.48 -36.36
CA GLN A 234 14.38 20.08 -35.98
C GLN A 234 14.50 20.28 -34.46
N ILE A 235 13.40 20.63 -33.79
CA ILE A 235 13.32 20.73 -32.32
C ILE A 235 13.45 19.35 -31.67
N THR A 236 12.89 18.30 -32.27
CA THR A 236 13.02 16.94 -31.71
C THR A 236 14.42 16.38 -31.91
N GLN A 237 15.08 16.71 -33.03
CA GLN A 237 16.47 16.31 -33.29
C GLN A 237 17.46 17.05 -32.38
N SER A 238 17.30 18.35 -32.16
CA SER A 238 18.14 19.11 -31.22
C SER A 238 17.94 18.68 -29.76
N ARG A 239 16.75 18.16 -29.42
CA ARG A 239 16.43 17.58 -28.11
C ARG A 239 17.05 16.19 -27.88
N ALA A 240 17.41 15.47 -28.94
CA ALA A 240 18.10 14.18 -28.85
C ALA A 240 19.63 14.34 -28.68
N ASP A 241 20.21 15.42 -29.19
CA ASP A 241 21.66 15.69 -29.17
C ASP A 241 22.15 16.37 -27.88
N GLN A 242 21.27 17.02 -27.10
CA GLN A 242 21.61 17.65 -25.83
C GLN A 242 21.24 16.74 -24.65
N GLY A 243 22.25 16.09 -24.08
CA GLY A 243 22.11 15.22 -22.91
C GLY A 243 21.35 15.85 -21.74
N VAL A 244 20.68 14.98 -20.98
CA VAL A 244 19.67 15.27 -19.94
C VAL A 244 20.14 16.26 -18.85
N GLU A 245 21.45 16.45 -18.67
CA GLU A 245 22.03 17.35 -17.66
C GLU A 245 21.92 18.85 -17.99
N SER A 246 21.77 19.24 -19.27
CA SER A 246 21.66 20.64 -19.67
C SER A 246 20.29 21.26 -19.32
N TRP A 247 19.24 20.43 -19.25
CA TRP A 247 17.85 20.87 -19.11
C TRP A 247 17.50 21.40 -17.72
N GLU A 248 18.13 20.91 -16.66
CA GLU A 248 17.89 21.40 -15.29
C GLU A 248 18.55 22.76 -15.04
N GLY A 249 19.74 22.99 -15.60
CA GLY A 249 20.42 24.28 -15.53
C GLY A 249 19.64 25.38 -16.28
N ALA A 250 19.12 25.06 -17.46
CA ALA A 250 18.30 25.98 -18.25
C ALA A 250 16.97 26.35 -17.55
N LYS A 251 16.33 25.41 -16.85
CA LYS A 251 15.11 25.67 -16.07
C LYS A 251 15.38 26.57 -14.86
N LYS A 252 16.49 26.36 -14.16
CA LYS A 252 16.90 27.24 -13.04
C LYS A 252 17.18 28.67 -13.54
N SER A 253 17.88 28.81 -14.66
CA SER A 253 18.16 30.11 -15.29
C SER A 253 16.89 30.82 -15.79
N ALA A 254 15.94 30.08 -16.38
CA ALA A 254 14.66 30.64 -16.81
C ALA A 254 13.78 31.08 -15.62
N TYR A 255 13.77 30.30 -14.54
CA TYR A 255 13.05 30.63 -13.31
C TYR A 255 13.63 31.89 -12.62
N GLU A 256 14.95 32.01 -12.56
CA GLU A 256 15.63 33.20 -12.04
C GLU A 256 15.37 34.44 -12.90
N SER A 257 15.38 34.28 -14.23
CA SER A 257 15.07 35.37 -15.16
C SER A 257 13.63 35.87 -14.99
N LEU A 258 12.66 34.96 -14.85
CA LEU A 258 11.24 35.30 -14.60
C LEU A 258 11.02 35.93 -13.21
N ARG A 259 11.83 35.56 -12.21
CA ARG A 259 11.84 36.20 -10.90
C ARG A 259 12.42 37.62 -10.96
N ALA A 260 13.50 37.83 -11.69
CA ALA A 260 14.09 39.16 -11.90
C ALA A 260 13.14 40.11 -12.64
N LEU A 261 12.31 39.58 -13.53
CA LEU A 261 11.24 40.31 -14.21
C LEU A 261 9.97 40.49 -13.35
N GLY A 262 9.94 40.00 -12.10
CA GLY A 262 8.82 40.14 -11.18
C GLY A 262 7.56 39.33 -11.55
N MET A 263 7.68 38.40 -12.50
CA MET A 263 6.54 37.58 -12.96
C MET A 263 6.27 36.37 -12.05
N ILE A 264 7.20 36.04 -11.16
CA ILE A 264 7.08 34.99 -10.15
C ILE A 264 7.30 35.63 -8.79
N ALA A 265 6.31 35.48 -7.89
CA ALA A 265 6.39 36.01 -6.54
C ALA A 265 7.49 35.32 -5.72
N GLU A 266 8.13 36.06 -4.81
CA GLU A 266 9.13 35.48 -3.94
C GLU A 266 8.55 34.35 -3.08
N PRO A 267 9.29 33.25 -2.88
CA PRO A 267 8.80 32.14 -2.07
C PRO A 267 8.52 32.62 -0.65
N SER A 268 7.26 32.52 -0.25
CA SER A 268 6.78 32.93 1.07
C SER A 268 7.49 32.15 2.18
N PRO A 269 7.92 32.80 3.28
CA PRO A 269 8.57 32.12 4.40
C PRO A 269 7.67 31.06 5.07
N PHE A 270 6.36 31.12 4.84
CA PHE A 270 5.40 30.14 5.35
C PHE A 270 5.26 28.87 4.49
N ARG A 271 5.86 28.85 3.29
CA ARG A 271 5.85 27.71 2.36
C ARG A 271 7.23 27.06 2.19
N GLN A 272 8.12 27.20 3.17
CA GLN A 272 9.38 26.45 3.15
C GLN A 272 9.13 24.97 3.46
N THR A 273 9.66 24.11 2.59
CA THR A 273 9.71 22.67 2.81
C THR A 273 10.59 22.35 4.02
N ARG A 274 10.44 21.15 4.61
CA ARG A 274 11.20 20.75 5.82
C ARG A 274 12.73 20.75 5.57
N GLU A 275 13.14 20.51 4.34
CA GLU A 275 14.55 20.49 3.91
C GLU A 275 15.15 21.90 3.86
N GLU A 276 14.40 22.90 3.38
CA GLU A 276 14.82 24.31 3.32
C GLU A 276 14.90 24.97 4.70
N ARG A 277 14.28 24.38 5.73
CA ARG A 277 14.30 24.87 7.11
C ARG A 277 15.53 24.40 7.92
N LEU A 278 16.25 23.42 7.40
CA LEU A 278 17.40 22.78 8.05
C LEU A 278 18.74 23.12 7.40
N ALA A 279 18.72 23.85 6.27
CA ALA A 279 19.88 24.45 5.62
C ALA A 279 20.11 25.87 6.13
#